data_AF-A0A1J7C9D5-F1
#
_entry.id   AF-A0A1J7C9D5-F1
#
_cell.length_a   1.000
_cell.length_b   1.000
_cell.length_c   1.000
_cell.angle_alpha   90.00
_cell.angle_beta   90.00
_cell.angle_gamma   90.00
#
_symmetry.space_group_name_H-M   'P 1'
#
loop_
_entity.id
_entity.type
_entity.pdbx_description
1 polymer ?
#
loop_
_entity_poly.entity_id
_entity_poly.type
_entity_poly.pdbx_seq_one_letter_code
_entity_poly.pdbx_strand_id
1 'polypeptide(L)'
;MKLTDFPVKTQGKFHTQNGKFFREIHEGVWQQIECYLPCAEGTYGEPIVATAERFLVRLNNGEMKPKRAMGKSSTLGTKYALCDGVLKVQDMHEWGMNG
;
A
#
# COMPACT_ATOMS: atom_id res chain seq x y z
N MET A 1 -2.44 8.21 17.96
CA MET A 1 -2.67 6.76 17.76
C MET A 1 -1.45 6.21 17.02
N LYS A 2 -1.13 4.91 17.07
CA LYS A 2 0.07 4.40 16.36
C LYS A 2 -0.35 3.94 14.96
N LEU A 3 0.47 4.18 13.93
CA LEU A 3 0.23 3.69 12.55
C LEU A 3 0.05 2.15 12.46
N THR A 4 0.36 1.43 13.55
CA THR A 4 0.12 -0.01 13.75
C THR A 4 -1.35 -0.40 13.84
N ASP A 5 -2.26 0.55 14.07
CA ASP A 5 -3.71 0.28 14.13
C ASP A 5 -4.38 0.26 12.74
N PHE A 6 -3.61 0.49 11.67
CA PHE A 6 -4.12 0.41 10.30
C PHE A 6 -4.24 -1.07 9.87
N PRO A 7 -5.40 -1.50 9.35
CA PRO A 7 -5.64 -2.92 9.08
C PRO A 7 -4.72 -3.45 7.98
N VAL A 8 -4.20 -4.66 8.19
CA VAL A 8 -3.58 -5.45 7.12
C VAL A 8 -4.69 -6.11 6.33
N LYS A 9 -4.86 -5.72 5.06
CA LYS A 9 -5.97 -6.23 4.23
C LYS A 9 -5.56 -6.25 2.77
N THR A 10 -5.94 -7.33 2.07
CA THR A 10 -5.83 -7.44 0.62
C THR A 10 -7.23 -7.44 0.02
N GLN A 11 -7.47 -6.63 -1.00
CA GLN A 11 -8.71 -6.63 -1.75
C GLN A 11 -8.41 -6.34 -3.22
N GLY A 12 -8.69 -7.31 -4.09
CA GLY A 12 -8.35 -7.22 -5.51
C GLY A 12 -6.86 -6.96 -5.71
N LYS A 13 -6.54 -5.93 -6.50
CA LYS A 13 -5.15 -5.52 -6.79
C LYS A 13 -4.56 -4.56 -5.75
N PHE A 14 -5.19 -4.40 -4.60
CA PHE A 14 -4.78 -3.44 -3.57
C PHE A 14 -4.56 -4.10 -2.21
N HIS A 15 -3.58 -3.57 -1.48
CA HIS A 15 -3.21 -4.04 -0.15
C HIS A 15 -2.93 -2.87 0.79
N THR A 16 -3.23 -3.03 2.08
CA THR A 16 -2.91 -2.07 3.13
C THR A 16 -2.06 -2.72 4.21
N GLN A 17 -1.06 -2.00 4.73
CA GLN A 17 -0.23 -2.43 5.86
C GLN A 17 0.48 -1.22 6.47
N ASN A 18 0.60 -1.16 7.81
CA ASN A 18 1.37 -0.14 8.53
C ASN A 18 1.03 1.32 8.11
N GLY A 19 -0.24 1.61 7.86
CA GLY A 19 -0.69 2.93 7.43
C GLY A 19 -0.40 3.29 5.97
N LYS A 20 0.02 2.31 5.16
CA LYS A 20 0.36 2.49 3.74
C LYS A 20 -0.56 1.69 2.84
N PHE A 21 -0.71 2.17 1.61
CA PHE A 21 -1.43 1.51 0.54
C PHE A 21 -0.45 1.01 -0.52
N PHE A 22 -0.80 -0.12 -1.13
CA PHE A 22 -0.01 -0.78 -2.15
C PHE A 22 -0.93 -1.24 -3.28
N ARG A 23 -0.39 -1.26 -4.50
CA ARG A 23 -1.03 -1.88 -5.66
C ARG A 23 -0.17 -2.99 -6.22
N GLU A 24 -0.80 -4.03 -6.71
CA GLU A 24 -0.14 -5.05 -7.51
C GLU A 24 0.13 -4.49 -8.92
N ILE A 25 1.39 -4.52 -9.34
CA ILE A 25 1.82 -4.07 -10.67
C ILE A 25 2.10 -5.24 -11.62
N HIS A 26 2.52 -6.37 -11.08
CA HIS A 26 2.67 -7.67 -11.73
C HIS A 26 2.31 -8.75 -10.70
N GLU A 27 2.03 -9.97 -11.14
CA GLU A 27 1.72 -11.09 -10.25
C GLU A 27 2.75 -11.23 -9.12
N GLY A 28 2.30 -11.04 -7.88
CA GLY A 28 3.15 -11.11 -6.69
C GLY A 28 4.09 -9.92 -6.46
N VAL A 29 4.09 -8.92 -7.35
CA VAL A 29 4.92 -7.71 -7.26
C VAL A 29 4.08 -6.50 -6.94
N TRP A 30 4.34 -5.91 -5.78
CA TRP A 30 3.58 -4.81 -5.23
C TRP A 30 4.39 -3.52 -5.21
N GLN A 31 3.70 -2.40 -5.34
CA GLN A 31 4.28 -1.06 -5.28
C GLN A 31 3.49 -0.19 -4.32
N GLN A 32 4.18 0.54 -3.45
CA GLN A 32 3.55 1.52 -2.57
C GLN A 32 2.93 2.66 -3.40
N ILE A 33 1.71 3.03 -3.05
CA ILE A 33 0.96 4.13 -3.67
C ILE A 33 0.60 5.18 -2.63
N GLU A 34 0.48 6.42 -3.09
CA GLU A 34 -0.17 7.48 -2.35
C GLU A 34 -1.63 7.59 -2.78
N CYS A 35 -2.52 7.56 -1.79
CA CYS A 35 -3.88 8.02 -1.95
C CYS A 35 -3.95 9.47 -1.46
N TYR A 36 -4.13 10.41 -2.39
CA TYR A 36 -4.37 11.82 -2.04
C TYR A 36 -5.75 11.97 -1.42
N LEU A 37 -5.82 11.90 -0.09
CA LEU A 37 -6.91 12.40 0.73
C LEU A 37 -6.30 13.11 1.96
N PRO A 38 -6.94 14.15 2.51
CA PRO A 38 -6.46 14.79 3.72
C PRO A 38 -6.48 13.77 4.85
N CYS A 39 -5.31 13.26 5.21
CA CYS A 39 -5.16 12.15 6.15
C CYS A 39 -4.61 12.71 7.47
N ALA A 40 -5.44 13.44 8.20
CA ALA A 40 -5.25 13.57 9.65
C ALA A 40 -6.21 12.59 10.34
N GLU A 41 -5.79 12.02 11.46
CA GLU A 41 -6.71 11.30 12.34
C GLU A 41 -7.91 12.22 12.65
N GLY A 42 -9.14 11.73 12.43
CA GLY A 42 -10.36 12.51 12.66
C GLY A 42 -10.84 13.37 11.49
N THR A 43 -10.14 13.45 10.35
CA THR A 43 -10.62 14.20 9.18
C THR A 43 -12.01 13.75 8.69
N TYR A 44 -12.36 12.48 8.91
CA TYR A 44 -13.66 11.92 8.51
C TYR A 44 -14.61 11.63 9.69
N GLY A 45 -14.21 11.95 10.93
CA GLY A 45 -15.03 11.67 12.12
C GLY A 45 -15.32 10.18 12.37
N GLU A 46 -14.57 9.28 11.73
CA GLU A 46 -14.77 7.82 11.81
C GLU A 46 -13.46 7.10 12.18
N PRO A 47 -13.53 5.83 12.65
CA PRO A 47 -12.34 5.04 12.93
C PRO A 47 -11.43 4.86 11.71
N ILE A 48 -10.12 4.81 11.94
CA ILE A 48 -9.12 4.63 10.88
C ILE A 48 -9.33 3.33 10.08
N VAL A 49 -9.82 2.28 10.73
CA VAL A 49 -10.15 0.99 10.09
C VAL A 49 -11.27 1.17 9.07
N ALA A 50 -12.36 1.87 9.44
CA ALA A 50 -13.48 2.15 8.52
C ALA A 50 -13.03 3.01 7.34
N THR A 51 -12.17 4.00 7.61
CA THR A 51 -11.56 4.83 6.55
C THR A 51 -10.73 3.99 5.58
N ALA A 52 -9.89 3.08 6.09
CA ALA A 52 -9.05 2.19 5.29
C ALA A 52 -9.88 1.27 4.38
N GLU A 53 -10.92 0.65 4.93
CA GLU A 53 -11.82 -0.22 4.16
C GLU A 53 -12.55 0.53 3.07
N ARG A 54 -13.09 1.72 3.37
CA ARG A 54 -13.75 2.56 2.38
C ARG A 54 -12.80 2.94 1.25
N PHE A 55 -11.54 3.23 1.56
CA PHE A 55 -10.55 3.61 0.54
C PHE A 55 -10.15 2.41 -0.33
N LEU A 56 -10.00 1.22 0.25
CA LEU A 56 -9.78 -0.01 -0.50
C LEU A 56 -10.92 -0.30 -1.48
N VAL A 57 -12.17 -0.11 -1.06
CA VAL A 57 -13.34 -0.26 -1.93
C VAL A 57 -13.30 0.76 -3.07
N ARG A 58 -13.07 2.04 -2.78
CA ARG A 58 -12.99 3.09 -3.81
C ARG A 58 -11.83 2.89 -4.79
N LEU A 59 -10.69 2.39 -4.33
CA LEU A 59 -9.58 2.02 -5.20
C LEU A 59 -9.96 0.86 -6.13
N ASN A 60 -10.60 -0.19 -5.60
CA ASN A 60 -11.05 -1.34 -6.39
C ASN A 60 -12.12 -0.97 -7.42
N ASN A 61 -13.01 -0.04 -7.07
CA ASN A 61 -14.05 0.46 -7.98
C ASN A 61 -13.52 1.47 -9.01
N GLY A 62 -12.25 1.89 -8.91
CA GLY A 62 -11.69 2.93 -9.78
C GLY A 62 -12.15 4.36 -9.47
N GLU A 63 -12.88 4.56 -8.37
CA GLU A 63 -13.36 5.87 -7.89
C GLU A 63 -12.21 6.75 -7.37
N MET A 64 -11.08 6.13 -6.99
CA MET A 64 -9.86 6.80 -6.58
C MET A 64 -8.68 6.43 -7.47
N LYS A 65 -7.94 7.43 -7.94
CA LYS A 65 -6.71 7.21 -8.72
C LYS A 65 -5.50 7.07 -7.79
N PRO A 66 -4.80 5.92 -7.79
CA PRO A 66 -3.57 5.78 -7.04
C PRO A 66 -2.47 6.63 -7.69
N LYS A 67 -1.71 7.38 -6.89
CA LYS A 67 -0.46 8.01 -7.34
C LYS A 67 0.73 7.17 -6.89
N ARG A 68 1.84 7.27 -7.62
CA ARG A 68 3.12 6.75 -7.12
C ARG A 68 3.46 7.49 -5.83
N ALA A 69 3.79 6.76 -4.78
CA ALA A 69 4.21 7.38 -3.54
C ALA A 69 5.52 8.16 -3.72
N MET A 70 5.53 9.45 -3.40
CA MET A 70 6.73 10.30 -3.41
C MET A 70 7.31 10.42 -2.00
N GLY A 71 8.14 9.45 -1.61
CA GLY A 71 8.95 9.55 -0.38
C GLY A 71 10.29 10.27 -0.62
N LYS A 72 10.85 10.89 0.43
CA LYS A 72 12.22 11.43 0.42
C LYS A 72 13.23 10.32 0.04
N SER A 73 13.69 10.38 -1.20
CA SER A 73 14.97 9.86 -1.72
C SER A 73 15.29 8.35 -1.78
N SER A 74 14.46 7.39 -1.34
CA SER A 74 14.82 5.95 -1.48
C SER A 74 13.70 4.97 -1.85
N THR A 75 12.43 5.39 -1.85
CA THR A 75 11.29 4.50 -2.17
C THR A 75 10.79 4.58 -3.61
N LEU A 76 11.43 5.40 -4.46
CA LEU A 76 11.04 5.51 -5.87
C LEU A 76 11.43 4.23 -6.62
N GLY A 77 10.47 3.32 -6.77
CA GLY A 77 10.68 2.05 -7.48
C GLY A 77 10.85 0.81 -6.60
N THR A 78 10.76 0.95 -5.27
CA THR A 78 10.75 -0.22 -4.36
C THR A 78 9.62 -1.15 -4.71
N LYS A 79 9.98 -2.40 -4.99
CA LYS A 79 9.06 -3.52 -5.17
C LYS A 79 8.90 -4.26 -3.86
N TYR A 80 7.72 -4.81 -3.65
CA TYR A 80 7.40 -5.59 -2.47
C TYR A 80 6.85 -6.94 -2.89
N ALA A 81 7.18 -7.97 -2.12
CA ALA A 81 6.61 -9.29 -2.26
C ALA A 81 5.69 -9.57 -1.06
N LEU A 82 4.59 -10.28 -1.30
CA LEU A 82 3.66 -10.71 -0.26
C LEU A 82 4.14 -12.04 0.33
N CYS A 83 4.59 -12.02 1.57
CA CYS A 83 5.05 -13.20 2.31
C CYS A 83 4.21 -13.32 3.59
N ASP A 84 3.51 -14.46 3.76
CA ASP A 84 2.66 -14.71 4.94
C ASP A 84 1.64 -13.60 5.21
N GLY A 85 1.06 -13.02 4.15
CA GLY A 85 0.09 -11.92 4.25
C GLY A 85 0.70 -10.55 4.55
N VAL A 86 2.03 -10.43 4.60
CA VAL A 86 2.77 -9.19 4.89
C VAL A 86 3.64 -8.81 3.70
N LEU A 87 3.56 -7.56 3.27
CA LEU A 87 4.46 -7.01 2.26
C LEU A 87 5.83 -6.71 2.86
N LYS A 88 6.86 -7.30 2.25
CA LYS A 88 8.27 -7.09 2.55
C LYS A 88 8.96 -6.48 1.34
N VAL A 89 9.96 -5.63 1.57
CA VAL A 89 10.77 -5.08 0.47
C VAL A 89 11.41 -6.26 -0.27
N GLN A 90 11.21 -6.30 -1.58
CA GLN A 90 11.88 -7.24 -2.45
C GLN A 90 13.29 -6.68 -2.67
N ASP A 91 14.27 -7.24 -1.97
CA ASP A 91 15.66 -6.84 -2.14
C ASP A 91 16.10 -7.19 -3.57
N MET A 92 16.53 -6.19 -4.36
CA MET A 92 16.98 -6.43 -5.74
C MET A 92 18.31 -7.19 -5.79
N HIS A 93 18.91 -7.54 -4.65
CA HIS A 93 20.18 -8.27 -4.57
C HIS A 93 20.06 -9.79 -4.74
N GLU A 94 18.86 -10.37 -4.67
CA GLU A 94 18.68 -11.84 -4.74
C GLU A 94 18.35 -12.38 -6.14
N TRP A 95 18.34 -11.53 -7.17
CA TRP A 95 18.37 -11.99 -8.56
C TRP A 95 19.79 -11.85 -9.09
N GLY A 96 20.65 -12.76 -8.64
CA GLY A 96 21.86 -13.11 -9.37
C GLY A 96 21.45 -13.49 -10.78
N MET A 97 21.63 -12.57 -11.73
CA MET A 97 21.75 -12.91 -13.14
C MET A 97 23.01 -13.77 -13.29
N ASN A 98 22.86 -15.07 -13.06
CA ASN A 98 23.64 -16.08 -13.75
C ASN A 98 22.74 -16.59 -14.87
N GLY A 99 23.02 -16.10 -16.07
CA GLY A 99 22.37 -16.44 -17.33
C GLY A 99 23.05 -15.68 -18.44
#